data_AF-A0A7V3SRC6-F1
#
_entry.id   AF-A0A7V3SRC6-F1
#
_cell.length_a   1.000
_cell.length_b   1.000
_cell.length_c   1.000
_cell.angle_alpha   90.00
_cell.angle_beta   90.00
_cell.angle_gamma   90.00
#
_symmetry.space_group_name_H-M   'P 1'
#
loop_
_entity.id
_entity.type
_entity.pdbx_description
1 polymer ?
#
loop_
_entity_poly.entity_id
_entity_poly.type
_entity_poly.pdbx_seq_one_letter_code
_entity_poly.pdbx_strand_id
1 'polypeptide(L)'
;MIARYKKSIVTLKPALKAQEGGLTEVPSWILFIRERFGLVLTAFLILVVAAGLFILLERRSHRNEALALQEYNETIASSNSSEDAQKAAHLEELIVKYKKGKAPFLARVWLASYYVKSGDLEKAIKYYEEALNDAGKSPMYFVLLDAMAPVYMESNKSSKDLAERYIAASKMENAPNPQELRLDAARMYAAAGMKEEAQRIYREIMSDPEAEKELLWLYIKEKLKG
;
A
#
# COMPACT_ATOMS: atom_id res chain seq x y z
N MET A 1 0.78 -24.60 -86.85
CA MET A 1 0.62 -23.82 -85.61
C MET A 1 1.13 -24.62 -84.39
N ILE A 2 2.37 -25.15 -84.43
CA ILE A 2 2.98 -25.96 -83.34
C ILE A 2 4.49 -25.67 -83.28
N ALA A 3 4.86 -24.40 -83.12
CA ALA A 3 6.28 -23.99 -83.05
C ALA A 3 6.55 -22.86 -82.04
N ARG A 4 5.66 -22.65 -81.06
CA ARG A 4 5.82 -21.61 -80.02
C ARG A 4 5.69 -22.11 -78.58
N TYR A 5 5.88 -23.40 -78.33
CA TYR A 5 5.73 -23.98 -76.97
C TYR A 5 6.98 -24.70 -76.46
N LYS A 6 8.16 -24.45 -77.04
CA LYS A 6 9.43 -25.07 -76.60
C LYS A 6 10.45 -24.08 -76.04
N LYS A 7 10.11 -22.78 -75.91
CA LYS A 7 11.06 -21.73 -75.50
C LYS A 7 10.77 -21.09 -74.13
N SER A 8 9.91 -21.71 -73.30
CA SER A 8 9.59 -21.22 -71.94
C SER A 8 10.00 -22.16 -70.80
N ILE A 9 10.51 -23.37 -71.10
CA ILE A 9 10.94 -24.32 -70.05
C ILE A 9 12.41 -24.11 -69.63
N VAL A 10 13.21 -23.40 -70.44
CA VAL A 10 14.65 -23.21 -70.15
C VAL A 10 14.93 -22.04 -69.19
N THR A 11 13.95 -21.16 -68.93
CA THR A 11 14.13 -19.99 -68.05
C THR A 11 13.54 -20.15 -66.65
N LEU A 12 12.96 -21.30 -66.30
CA LEU A 12 12.44 -21.56 -64.94
C LEU A 12 13.46 -22.22 -63.99
N LYS A 13 14.58 -22.75 -64.50
CA LYS A 13 15.65 -23.32 -63.66
C LYS A 13 16.46 -22.29 -62.82
N PRO A 14 16.75 -21.06 -63.29
CA PRO A 14 17.46 -20.08 -62.48
C PRO A 14 16.57 -19.38 -61.45
N ALA A 15 15.26 -19.32 -61.65
CA ALA A 15 14.33 -18.65 -60.73
C ALA A 15 14.09 -19.45 -59.43
N LEU A 16 14.14 -20.78 -59.49
CA LEU A 16 14.11 -21.63 -58.28
C LEU A 16 15.42 -21.58 -57.49
N LYS A 17 16.56 -21.36 -58.16
CA LYS A 17 17.88 -21.26 -57.51
C LYS A 17 18.10 -19.93 -56.77
N ALA A 18 17.39 -18.87 -57.14
CA ALA A 18 17.47 -17.56 -56.46
C ALA A 18 16.67 -17.52 -55.15
N GLN A 19 15.71 -18.44 -54.96
CA GLN A 19 14.93 -18.54 -53.72
C GLN A 19 15.58 -19.45 -52.66
N GLU A 20 16.64 -20.18 -53.03
CA GLU A 20 17.42 -21.03 -52.12
C GLU A 20 18.55 -20.25 -51.39
N GLY A 21 18.84 -19.01 -51.82
CA GLY A 21 19.94 -18.19 -51.27
C GLY A 21 19.58 -17.27 -50.09
N GLY A 22 18.32 -17.28 -49.62
CA GLY A 22 17.82 -16.35 -48.60
C GLY A 22 17.58 -16.95 -47.21
N LEU A 23 17.88 -18.23 -46.99
CA LEU A 23 17.64 -18.96 -45.73
C LEU A 23 18.91 -19.58 -45.14
N THR A 24 20.09 -19.02 -45.43
CA THR A 24 21.37 -19.67 -45.08
C THR A 24 21.86 -19.40 -43.66
N GLU A 25 21.25 -18.49 -42.92
CA GLU A 25 21.56 -18.30 -41.50
C GLU A 25 20.33 -18.63 -40.66
N VAL A 26 20.19 -19.91 -40.33
CA VAL A 26 19.29 -20.34 -39.26
C VAL A 26 19.76 -19.61 -38.01
N PRO A 27 18.94 -18.74 -37.40
CA PRO A 27 19.33 -17.99 -36.23
C PRO A 27 19.88 -18.92 -35.15
N SER A 28 21.00 -18.54 -34.53
CA SER A 28 21.72 -19.37 -33.57
C SER A 28 20.85 -19.88 -32.41
N TRP A 29 19.80 -19.13 -32.04
CA TRP A 29 18.82 -19.54 -31.03
C TRP A 29 17.97 -20.75 -31.44
N ILE A 30 17.70 -20.96 -32.74
CA ILE A 30 16.95 -22.13 -33.24
C ILE A 30 17.80 -23.40 -33.11
N LEU A 31 19.09 -23.31 -33.42
CA LEU A 31 20.03 -24.42 -33.22
C LEU A 31 20.19 -24.75 -31.73
N PHE A 32 20.26 -23.73 -30.88
CA PHE A 32 20.28 -23.87 -29.43
C PHE A 32 19.02 -24.57 -28.89
N ILE A 33 17.82 -24.21 -29.37
CA ILE A 33 16.57 -24.87 -29.00
C ILE A 33 16.57 -26.34 -29.44
N ARG A 34 17.16 -26.68 -30.60
CA ARG A 34 17.21 -28.07 -31.06
C ARG A 34 18.10 -28.95 -30.16
N GLU A 35 19.26 -28.44 -29.76
CA GLU A 35 20.20 -29.18 -28.89
C GLU A 35 19.72 -29.26 -27.43
N ARG A 36 18.95 -28.28 -26.98
CA ARG A 36 18.47 -28.18 -25.59
C ARG A 36 16.94 -28.32 -25.49
N PHE A 37 16.30 -28.93 -26.49
CA PHE A 37 14.84 -28.93 -26.63
C PHE A 37 14.12 -29.41 -25.37
N GLY A 38 14.62 -30.49 -24.75
CA GLY A 38 14.06 -31.01 -23.50
C GLY A 38 14.10 -30.01 -22.34
N LEU A 39 15.17 -29.23 -22.21
CA LEU A 39 15.30 -28.20 -21.16
C LEU A 39 14.40 -26.99 -21.43
N VAL A 40 14.32 -26.55 -22.70
CA VAL A 40 13.43 -25.44 -23.11
C VAL A 40 11.97 -25.81 -22.89
N LEU A 41 11.56 -27.03 -23.26
CA LEU A 41 10.21 -27.53 -23.05
C LEU A 41 9.87 -27.61 -21.55
N THR A 42 10.81 -28.09 -20.72
CA THR A 42 10.62 -28.17 -19.27
C THR A 42 10.47 -26.79 -18.64
N ALA A 43 11.33 -25.83 -19.02
CA ALA A 43 11.25 -24.46 -18.54
C ALA A 43 9.93 -23.77 -18.95
N PHE A 44 9.49 -23.99 -20.20
CA PHE A 44 8.20 -23.51 -20.68
C PHE A 44 7.03 -24.10 -19.87
N LEU A 45 7.06 -25.40 -19.58
CA LEU A 45 6.01 -26.07 -18.82
C LEU A 45 5.94 -25.57 -17.36
N ILE A 46 7.09 -25.32 -16.73
CA ILE A 46 7.17 -24.68 -15.41
C ILE A 46 6.55 -23.28 -15.46
N LEU A 47 6.85 -22.48 -16.48
CA LEU A 47 6.26 -21.15 -16.66
C LEU A 47 4.74 -21.21 -16.82
N VAL A 48 4.21 -22.15 -17.60
CA VAL A 48 2.76 -22.32 -17.78
C VAL A 48 2.09 -22.72 -16.46
N VAL A 49 2.68 -23.66 -15.70
CA VAL A 49 2.15 -24.05 -14.38
C VAL A 49 2.22 -22.89 -13.40
N ALA A 50 3.32 -22.13 -13.36
CA ALA A 50 3.48 -20.97 -12.50
C ALA A 50 2.45 -19.87 -12.86
N ALA A 51 2.25 -19.58 -14.15
CA ALA A 51 1.24 -18.63 -14.61
C ALA A 51 -0.18 -19.10 -14.28
N GLY A 52 -0.49 -20.39 -14.46
CA GLY A 52 -1.78 -20.97 -14.08
C GLY A 52 -2.05 -20.86 -12.58
N LEU A 53 -1.06 -21.18 -11.74
CA LEU A 53 -1.14 -21.01 -10.29
C LEU A 53 -1.32 -19.54 -9.91
N PHE A 54 -0.57 -18.63 -10.54
CA PHE A 54 -0.69 -17.19 -10.31
C PHE A 54 -2.10 -16.67 -10.58
N ILE A 55 -2.67 -17.01 -11.75
CA ILE A 55 -4.04 -16.62 -12.12
C ILE A 55 -5.08 -17.18 -11.13
N LEU A 56 -4.92 -18.43 -10.69
CA LEU A 56 -5.83 -19.04 -9.72
C LEU A 56 -5.75 -18.36 -8.35
N LEU A 57 -4.54 -18.01 -7.89
CA LEU A 57 -4.32 -17.30 -6.64
C LEU A 57 -4.90 -15.87 -6.69
N GLU A 58 -4.69 -15.17 -7.79
CA GLU A 58 -5.21 -13.81 -8.00
C GLU A 58 -6.74 -13.79 -8.04
N ARG A 59 -7.36 -14.73 -8.78
CA ARG A 59 -8.83 -14.86 -8.80
C ARG A 59 -9.40 -15.21 -7.42
N ARG A 60 -8.70 -16.03 -6.63
CA ARG A 60 -9.10 -16.34 -5.25
C ARG A 60 -8.98 -15.10 -4.36
N SER A 61 -7.94 -14.29 -4.55
CA SER A 61 -7.73 -13.05 -3.80
C SER A 61 -8.88 -12.06 -4.01
N HIS A 62 -9.29 -11.80 -5.25
CA HIS A 62 -10.42 -10.89 -5.52
C HIS A 62 -11.74 -11.38 -4.94
N ARG A 63 -12.03 -12.68 -5.03
CA ARG A 63 -13.24 -13.25 -4.42
C ARG A 63 -13.21 -13.14 -2.90
N ASN A 64 -12.05 -13.40 -2.28
CA ASN A 64 -11.89 -13.26 -0.84
C ASN A 64 -12.05 -11.80 -0.39
N GLU A 65 -11.54 -10.83 -1.14
CA GLU A 65 -11.71 -9.40 -0.83
C GLU A 65 -13.17 -8.97 -0.91
N ALA A 66 -13.90 -9.40 -1.94
CA ALA A 66 -15.33 -9.10 -2.06
C ALA A 66 -16.15 -9.70 -0.91
N LEU A 67 -15.88 -10.95 -0.54
CA LEU A 67 -16.53 -11.62 0.59
C LEU A 67 -16.18 -10.93 1.91
N ALA A 68 -14.91 -10.57 2.13
CA ALA A 68 -14.49 -9.87 3.33
C ALA A 68 -15.18 -8.50 3.46
N LEU A 69 -15.30 -7.75 2.37
CA LEU A 69 -16.00 -6.47 2.36
C LEU A 69 -17.50 -6.63 2.61
N GLN A 70 -18.12 -7.66 2.05
CA GLN A 70 -19.51 -7.98 2.33
C GLN A 70 -19.71 -8.28 3.82
N GLU A 71 -18.91 -9.17 4.39
CA GLU A 71 -18.95 -9.58 5.81
C GLU A 71 -18.72 -8.38 6.75
N TYR A 72 -17.78 -7.49 6.40
CA TYR A 72 -17.58 -6.22 7.11
C TYR A 72 -18.82 -5.32 7.04
N ASN A 73 -19.37 -5.10 5.85
CA ASN A 73 -20.52 -4.23 5.67
C ASN A 73 -21.76 -4.75 6.40
N GLU A 74 -22.01 -6.07 6.36
CA GLU A 74 -23.09 -6.72 7.11
C GLU A 74 -22.91 -6.53 8.63
N THR A 75 -21.69 -6.68 9.13
CA THR A 75 -21.36 -6.47 10.54
C THR A 75 -21.64 -5.03 10.98
N ILE A 76 -21.17 -4.04 10.21
CA ILE A 76 -21.35 -2.61 10.54
C ILE A 76 -22.80 -2.14 10.34
N ALA A 77 -23.53 -2.72 9.38
CA ALA A 77 -24.91 -2.36 9.08
C ALA A 77 -25.93 -2.83 10.14
N SER A 78 -25.55 -3.78 11.01
CA SER A 78 -26.42 -4.19 12.12
C SER A 78 -26.74 -2.98 13.03
N SER A 79 -28.03 -2.64 13.14
CA SER A 79 -28.49 -1.32 13.59
C SER A 79 -28.44 -1.07 15.10
N ASN A 80 -28.13 -2.08 15.90
CA ASN A 80 -28.18 -1.96 17.35
C ASN A 80 -26.82 -1.55 17.92
N SER A 81 -26.75 -0.36 18.54
CA SER A 81 -25.55 0.14 19.22
C SER A 81 -25.24 -0.64 20.51
N SER A 82 -26.23 -1.34 21.08
CA SER A 82 -26.04 -2.25 22.22
C SER A 82 -25.22 -3.51 21.86
N GLU A 83 -24.89 -3.71 20.59
CA GLU A 83 -24.15 -4.86 20.07
C GLU A 83 -22.71 -4.51 19.67
N ASP A 84 -22.19 -3.33 20.00
CA ASP A 84 -20.83 -2.91 19.60
C ASP A 84 -19.74 -3.90 20.07
N ALA A 85 -19.93 -4.58 21.21
CA ALA A 85 -19.04 -5.65 21.65
C ALA A 85 -19.12 -6.91 20.76
N GLN A 86 -20.30 -7.25 20.26
CA GLN A 86 -20.47 -8.37 19.32
C GLN A 86 -19.89 -8.04 17.95
N LYS A 87 -20.10 -6.80 17.47
CA LYS A 87 -19.45 -6.27 16.27
C LYS A 87 -17.94 -6.34 16.40
N ALA A 88 -17.39 -5.91 17.54
CA ALA A 88 -15.96 -6.00 17.79
C ALA A 88 -15.45 -7.45 17.68
N ALA A 89 -16.13 -8.41 18.31
CA ALA A 89 -15.78 -9.82 18.22
C ALA A 89 -15.81 -10.35 16.77
N HIS A 90 -16.88 -10.07 16.01
CA HIS A 90 -16.97 -10.47 14.60
C HIS A 90 -15.87 -9.83 13.73
N LEU A 91 -15.52 -8.57 13.99
CA LEU A 91 -14.45 -7.90 13.25
C LEU A 91 -13.06 -8.45 13.59
N GLU A 92 -12.83 -8.89 14.83
CA GLU A 92 -11.61 -9.62 15.21
C GLU A 92 -11.52 -10.95 14.45
N GLU A 93 -12.60 -11.71 14.37
CA GLU A 93 -12.66 -12.94 13.57
C GLU A 93 -12.41 -12.67 12.08
N LEU A 94 -12.98 -11.59 11.55
CA LEU A 94 -12.78 -11.16 10.16
C LEU A 94 -11.30 -10.89 9.87
N ILE A 95 -10.58 -10.20 10.77
CA ILE A 95 -9.14 -9.92 10.63
C ILE A 95 -8.31 -11.21 10.66
N VAL A 96 -8.69 -12.18 11.50
CA VAL A 96 -8.00 -13.49 11.55
C VAL A 96 -8.23 -14.27 10.26
N LYS A 97 -9.48 -14.29 9.76
CA LYS A 97 -9.89 -14.99 8.55
C LYS A 97 -9.29 -14.37 7.29
N TYR A 98 -9.26 -13.05 7.21
CA TYR A 98 -8.70 -12.29 6.10
C TYR A 98 -7.54 -11.44 6.60
N LYS A 99 -6.30 -11.88 6.36
CA LYS A 99 -5.11 -11.23 6.92
C LYS A 99 -4.80 -9.85 6.33
N LYS A 100 -5.18 -9.62 5.07
CA LYS A 100 -4.87 -8.41 4.29
C LYS A 100 -6.05 -8.04 3.39
N GLY A 101 -6.10 -6.77 2.99
CA GLY A 101 -7.12 -6.21 2.11
C GLY A 101 -7.89 -5.08 2.77
N LYS A 102 -8.86 -4.51 2.04
CA LYS A 102 -9.62 -3.35 2.51
C LYS A 102 -10.48 -3.65 3.74
N ALA A 103 -11.18 -4.78 3.76
CA ALA A 103 -12.08 -5.09 4.87
C ALA A 103 -11.34 -5.29 6.21
N PRO A 104 -10.23 -6.06 6.27
CA PRO A 104 -9.42 -6.16 7.49
C PRO A 104 -8.82 -4.82 7.92
N PHE A 105 -8.40 -3.99 6.96
CA PHE A 105 -7.95 -2.63 7.26
C PHE A 105 -9.06 -1.80 7.93
N LEU A 106 -10.24 -1.74 7.33
CA LEU A 106 -11.39 -1.01 7.88
C LEU A 106 -11.84 -1.57 9.24
N ALA A 107 -11.83 -2.89 9.39
CA ALA A 107 -12.11 -3.57 10.66
C ALA A 107 -11.16 -3.11 11.77
N ARG A 108 -9.85 -3.01 11.50
CA ARG A 108 -8.87 -2.50 12.48
C ARG A 108 -9.12 -1.04 12.83
N VAL A 109 -9.42 -0.18 11.86
CA VAL A 109 -9.73 1.24 12.12
C VAL A 109 -10.98 1.38 12.99
N TRP A 110 -12.02 0.59 12.69
CA TRP A 110 -13.24 0.56 13.49
C TRP A 110 -12.97 0.06 14.90
N LEU A 111 -12.26 -1.07 15.04
CA LEU A 111 -11.90 -1.65 16.35
C LEU A 111 -11.07 -0.69 17.18
N ALA A 112 -10.11 0.01 16.57
CA ALA A 112 -9.31 1.00 17.27
C ALA A 112 -10.22 2.08 17.88
N SER A 113 -11.16 2.60 17.09
CA SER A 113 -12.12 3.62 17.52
C SER A 113 -13.09 3.11 18.59
N TYR A 114 -13.54 1.86 18.48
CA TYR A 114 -14.36 1.19 19.48
C TYR A 114 -13.59 1.07 20.82
N TYR A 115 -12.32 0.64 20.75
CA TYR A 115 -11.51 0.46 21.94
C TYR A 115 -11.18 1.78 22.63
N VAL A 116 -10.97 2.87 21.88
CA VAL A 116 -10.89 4.24 22.44
C VAL A 116 -12.15 4.56 23.25
N LYS A 117 -13.33 4.38 22.65
CA LYS A 117 -14.61 4.67 23.33
C LYS A 117 -14.84 3.82 24.57
N SER A 118 -14.37 2.57 24.55
CA SER A 118 -14.48 1.65 25.69
C SER A 118 -13.44 1.90 26.79
N GLY A 119 -12.45 2.76 26.55
CA GLY A 119 -11.35 3.06 27.48
C GLY A 119 -10.18 2.07 27.45
N ASP A 120 -10.23 1.02 26.62
CA ASP A 120 -9.09 0.10 26.41
C ASP A 120 -8.09 0.73 25.43
N LEU A 121 -7.37 1.74 25.90
CA LEU A 121 -6.42 2.51 25.09
C LEU A 121 -5.26 1.65 24.57
N GLU A 122 -4.90 0.57 25.28
CA GLU A 122 -3.84 -0.34 24.84
C GLU A 122 -4.25 -1.12 23.58
N LYS A 123 -5.46 -1.69 23.56
CA LYS A 123 -5.98 -2.32 22.35
C LYS A 123 -6.21 -1.31 21.24
N ALA A 124 -6.70 -0.12 21.56
CA ALA A 124 -6.88 0.94 20.57
C ALA A 124 -5.57 1.24 19.83
N ILE A 125 -4.48 1.45 20.57
CA ILE A 125 -3.15 1.68 20.02
C ILE A 125 -2.71 0.51 19.15
N LYS A 126 -2.87 -0.73 19.62
CA LYS A 126 -2.52 -1.92 18.84
C LYS A 126 -3.21 -1.93 17.47
N TYR A 127 -4.53 -1.71 17.42
CA TYR A 127 -5.28 -1.73 16.16
C TYR A 127 -4.95 -0.55 15.26
N TYR A 128 -4.72 0.64 15.82
CA TYR A 128 -4.24 1.77 15.04
C TYR A 128 -2.85 1.51 14.44
N GLU A 129 -1.92 0.93 15.20
CA GLU A 129 -0.58 0.57 14.71
C GLU A 129 -0.63 -0.44 13.56
N GLU A 130 -1.46 -1.48 13.70
CA GLU A 130 -1.67 -2.44 12.62
C GLU A 130 -2.32 -1.78 11.39
N ALA A 131 -3.31 -0.91 11.56
CA ALA A 131 -3.93 -0.18 10.46
C ALA A 131 -2.96 0.80 9.79
N LEU A 132 -2.08 1.46 10.55
CA LEU A 132 -1.08 2.37 10.04
C LEU A 132 -0.05 1.63 9.17
N ASN A 133 0.38 0.44 9.62
CA ASN A 133 1.25 -0.45 8.84
C ASN A 133 0.60 -0.86 7.51
N ASP A 134 -0.70 -1.17 7.51
CA ASP A 134 -1.45 -1.50 6.29
C ASP A 134 -1.63 -0.28 5.37
N ALA A 135 -1.78 0.92 5.93
CA ALA A 135 -1.95 2.16 5.16
C ALA A 135 -0.69 2.56 4.37
N GLY A 136 0.50 2.18 4.84
CA GLY A 136 1.77 2.49 4.18
C GLY A 136 1.93 4.00 3.96
N LYS A 137 2.12 4.43 2.71
CA LYS A 137 2.22 5.85 2.33
C LYS A 137 0.91 6.43 1.77
N SER A 138 -0.22 5.76 1.96
CA SER A 138 -1.51 6.28 1.47
C SER A 138 -1.97 7.51 2.28
N PRO A 139 -2.90 8.33 1.76
CA PRO A 139 -3.46 9.45 2.53
C PRO A 139 -4.07 9.04 3.88
N MET A 140 -4.54 7.79 4.00
CA MET A 140 -5.04 7.25 5.27
C MET A 140 -3.97 7.19 6.37
N TYR A 141 -2.69 7.14 6.03
CA TYR A 141 -1.60 7.16 7.01
C TYR A 141 -1.68 8.43 7.88
N PHE A 142 -1.88 9.60 7.27
CA PHE A 142 -1.97 10.87 8.00
C PHE A 142 -3.22 10.92 8.90
N VAL A 143 -4.37 10.48 8.37
CA VAL A 143 -5.63 10.39 9.13
C VAL A 143 -5.48 9.49 10.37
N LEU A 144 -4.75 8.39 10.24
CA LEU A 144 -4.52 7.46 11.35
C LEU A 144 -3.56 8.05 12.39
N LEU A 145 -2.52 8.79 11.99
CA LEU A 145 -1.67 9.50 12.95
C LEU A 145 -2.48 10.48 13.80
N ASP A 146 -3.36 11.26 13.17
CA ASP A 146 -4.22 12.22 13.87
C ASP A 146 -5.22 11.55 14.80
N ALA A 147 -5.78 10.42 14.39
CA ALA A 147 -6.66 9.63 15.24
C ALA A 147 -5.92 9.02 16.46
N MET A 148 -4.61 8.74 16.35
CA MET A 148 -3.79 8.19 17.43
C MET A 148 -3.37 9.25 18.46
N ALA A 149 -3.23 10.52 18.06
CA ALA A 149 -2.78 11.62 18.92
C ALA A 149 -3.49 11.70 20.29
N PRO A 150 -4.83 11.78 20.37
CA PRO A 150 -5.51 11.81 21.67
C PRO A 150 -5.28 10.54 22.49
N VAL A 151 -5.23 9.38 21.83
CA VAL A 151 -5.03 8.08 22.49
C VAL A 151 -3.64 7.98 23.13
N TYR A 152 -2.61 8.50 22.47
CA TYR A 152 -1.25 8.53 23.03
C TYR A 152 -1.14 9.50 24.20
N MET A 153 -1.77 10.68 24.10
CA MET A 153 -1.81 11.64 25.20
C MET A 153 -2.51 11.07 26.43
N GLU A 154 -3.63 10.35 26.26
CA GLU A 154 -4.40 9.79 27.37
C GLU A 154 -3.78 8.52 27.98
N SER A 155 -3.16 7.67 27.15
CA SER A 155 -2.59 6.39 27.60
C SER A 155 -1.25 6.51 28.34
N ASN A 156 -0.66 7.71 28.38
CA ASN A 156 0.69 7.96 28.90
C ASN A 156 1.76 7.03 28.26
N LYS A 157 1.45 6.41 27.11
CA LYS A 157 2.44 5.74 26.25
C LYS A 157 3.29 6.82 25.55
N SER A 158 4.44 6.41 25.02
CA SER A 158 5.46 7.33 24.50
C SER A 158 4.93 8.27 23.41
N SER A 159 4.42 9.45 23.80
CA SER A 159 4.07 10.53 22.87
C SER A 159 5.27 10.94 22.01
N LYS A 160 6.50 10.68 22.48
CA LYS A 160 7.72 10.83 21.69
C LYS A 160 7.71 9.98 20.42
N ASP A 161 7.28 8.71 20.50
CA ASP A 161 7.29 7.82 19.33
C ASP A 161 6.32 8.33 18.26
N LEU A 162 5.16 8.85 18.70
CA LEU A 162 4.20 9.48 17.79
C LEU A 162 4.75 10.80 17.22
N ALA A 163 5.48 11.59 18.01
CA ALA A 163 6.15 12.80 17.54
C ALA A 163 7.17 12.50 16.42
N GLU A 164 7.97 11.44 16.58
CA GLU A 164 8.93 11.00 15.56
C GLU A 164 8.24 10.57 14.27
N ARG A 165 7.07 9.90 14.37
CA ARG A 165 6.25 9.52 13.21
C ARG A 165 5.70 10.73 12.47
N TYR A 166 5.23 11.75 13.19
CA TYR A 166 4.80 13.02 12.59
C TYR A 166 5.95 13.73 11.87
N ILE A 167 7.16 13.75 12.45
CA ILE A 167 8.35 14.30 11.77
C ILE A 167 8.67 13.51 10.50
N ALA A 168 8.62 12.18 10.55
CA ALA A 168 8.82 11.35 9.36
C ALA A 168 7.74 11.60 8.30
N ALA A 169 6.47 11.70 8.71
CA ALA A 169 5.33 12.00 7.86
C ALA A 169 5.48 13.36 7.15
N SER A 170 5.94 14.39 7.87
CA SER A 170 6.17 15.73 7.31
C SER A 170 7.23 15.78 6.20
N LYS A 171 8.05 14.73 6.07
CA LYS A 171 9.11 14.62 5.05
C LYS A 171 8.69 13.74 3.87
N MET A 172 7.49 13.16 3.90
CA MET A 172 6.97 12.38 2.79
C MET A 172 6.61 13.30 1.63
N GLU A 173 6.89 12.86 0.40
CA GLU A 173 6.61 13.63 -0.83
C GLU A 173 5.11 13.97 -0.97
N ASN A 174 4.24 13.09 -0.48
CA ASN A 174 2.79 13.24 -0.54
C ASN A 174 2.17 13.77 0.77
N ALA A 175 2.98 14.40 1.63
CA ALA A 175 2.48 15.01 2.86
C ALA A 175 1.53 16.17 2.52
N PRO A 176 0.26 16.14 2.98
CA PRO A 176 -0.73 17.16 2.61
C PRO A 176 -0.41 18.54 3.19
N ASN A 177 0.04 18.59 4.45
CA ASN A 177 0.45 19.82 5.12
C ASN A 177 1.68 19.54 6.01
N PRO A 178 2.91 19.59 5.45
CA PRO A 178 4.14 19.31 6.20
C PRO A 178 4.32 20.15 7.46
N GLN A 179 3.87 21.41 7.47
CA GLN A 179 4.02 22.31 8.60
C GLN A 179 3.09 21.95 9.76
N GLU A 180 1.84 21.59 9.45
CA GLU A 180 0.89 21.09 10.45
C GLU A 180 1.37 19.77 11.07
N LEU A 181 1.89 18.84 10.27
CA LEU A 181 2.50 17.61 10.79
C LEU A 181 3.70 17.90 11.72
N ARG A 182 4.53 18.92 11.42
CA ARG A 182 5.61 19.34 12.33
C ARG A 182 5.05 19.98 13.60
N LEU A 183 3.97 20.75 13.49
CA LEU A 183 3.28 21.33 14.64
C LEU A 183 2.75 20.23 15.57
N ASP A 184 2.13 19.19 15.01
CA ASP A 184 1.65 18.04 15.78
C ASP A 184 2.79 17.24 16.40
N ALA A 185 3.92 17.08 15.71
CA ALA A 185 5.13 16.54 16.32
C ALA A 185 5.58 17.36 17.54
N ALA A 186 5.61 18.69 17.44
CA ALA A 186 5.99 19.55 18.56
C ALA A 186 5.03 19.41 19.74
N ARG A 187 3.71 19.29 19.48
CA ARG A 187 2.70 19.02 20.52
C ARG A 187 2.94 17.67 21.20
N MET A 188 3.26 16.63 20.43
CA MET A 188 3.57 15.31 20.96
C MET A 188 4.86 15.29 21.79
N TYR A 189 5.92 15.98 21.35
CA TYR A 189 7.15 16.15 22.15
C TYR A 189 6.87 16.89 23.46
N ALA A 190 6.07 17.97 23.42
CA ALA A 190 5.69 18.70 24.62
C ALA A 190 4.89 17.81 25.59
N ALA A 191 3.95 17.01 25.08
CA ALA A 191 3.19 16.03 25.87
C ALA A 191 4.09 14.93 26.46
N ALA A 192 5.19 14.57 25.78
CA ALA A 192 6.22 13.67 26.30
C ALA A 192 7.18 14.34 27.30
N GLY A 193 7.00 15.62 27.65
CA GLY A 193 7.91 16.37 28.52
C GLY A 193 9.22 16.81 27.86
N MET A 194 9.38 16.59 26.55
CA MET A 194 10.56 16.94 25.76
C MET A 194 10.45 18.41 25.28
N LYS A 195 10.57 19.33 26.24
CA LYS A 195 10.33 20.76 26.02
C LYS A 195 11.30 21.38 25.03
N GLU A 196 12.57 20.97 25.07
CA GLU A 196 13.63 21.50 24.22
C GLU A 196 13.38 21.17 22.74
N GLU A 197 13.00 19.93 22.44
CA GLU A 197 12.66 19.47 21.09
C GLU A 197 11.41 20.15 20.56
N ALA A 198 10.36 20.24 21.38
CA ALA A 198 9.13 20.96 21.03
C ALA A 198 9.44 22.43 20.69
N GLN A 199 10.18 23.13 21.55
CA GLN A 199 10.60 24.51 21.31
C GLN A 199 11.46 24.68 20.06
N ARG A 200 12.36 23.74 19.78
CA ARG A 200 13.18 23.77 18.57
C ARG A 200 12.30 23.72 17.32
N ILE A 201 11.35 22.79 17.26
CA ILE A 201 10.43 22.67 16.12
C ILE A 201 9.55 23.91 16.00
N TYR A 202 9.02 24.44 17.11
CA TYR A 202 8.25 25.69 17.07
C TYR A 202 9.06 26.85 16.49
N ARG A 203 10.34 27.00 16.86
CA ARG A 203 11.22 28.05 16.31
C ARG A 203 11.49 27.87 14.81
N GLU A 204 11.69 26.62 14.38
CA GLU A 204 11.88 26.29 12.97
C GLU A 204 10.64 26.69 12.14
N ILE A 205 9.44 26.34 12.60
CA ILE A 205 8.19 26.72 11.90
C ILE A 205 7.98 28.24 11.91
N MET A 206 8.25 28.93 13.02
CA MET A 206 8.10 30.40 13.10
C MET A 206 9.05 31.18 12.19
N SER A 207 10.21 30.60 11.89
CA SER A 207 11.22 31.22 11.02
C SER A 207 10.87 31.05 9.54
N ASP A 208 9.91 30.18 9.22
CA ASP A 208 9.47 29.92 7.86
C ASP A 208 8.56 31.06 7.36
N PRO A 209 8.91 31.77 6.26
CA PRO A 209 8.08 32.80 5.67
C PRO A 209 6.71 32.32 5.22
N GLU A 210 6.57 31.04 4.86
CA GLU A 210 5.33 30.45 4.36
C GLU A 210 4.45 29.81 5.45
N ALA A 211 4.91 29.75 6.70
CA ALA A 211 4.06 29.33 7.80
C ALA A 211 2.89 30.31 7.95
N GLU A 212 1.68 29.80 8.22
CA GLU A 212 0.54 30.59 8.71
C GLU A 212 0.87 31.16 10.10
N LYS A 213 1.72 32.20 10.10
CA LYS A 213 2.35 32.79 11.28
C LYS A 213 1.34 33.20 12.35
N GLU A 214 0.14 33.55 11.94
CA GLU A 214 -0.91 34.10 12.81
C GLU A 214 -1.55 33.02 13.70
N LEU A 215 -1.88 31.84 13.14
CA LEU A 215 -2.43 30.72 13.90
C LEU A 215 -1.38 30.07 14.82
N LEU A 216 -0.15 29.96 14.32
CA LEU A 216 0.96 29.38 15.07
C LEU A 216 1.35 30.24 16.29
N TRP A 217 1.39 31.57 16.12
CA TRP A 217 1.71 32.51 17.19
C TRP A 217 0.65 32.53 18.29
N LEU A 218 -0.64 32.51 17.93
CA LEU A 218 -1.75 32.46 18.88
C LEU A 218 -1.68 31.20 19.76
N TYR A 219 -1.47 30.05 19.13
CA TYR A 219 -1.41 28.76 19.83
C TYR A 219 -0.20 28.65 20.79
N ILE A 220 0.99 29.07 20.33
CA ILE A 220 2.22 28.99 21.13
C ILE A 220 2.17 29.93 22.33
N LYS A 221 1.63 31.14 22.15
CA LYS A 221 1.51 32.15 23.22
C LYS A 221 0.61 31.68 24.37
N GLU A 222 -0.41 30.89 24.07
CA GLU A 222 -1.36 30.38 25.06
C GLU A 222 -0.82 29.18 25.84
N LYS A 223 -0.06 28.29 25.18
CA LYS A 223 0.43 27.04 25.79
C LYS A 223 1.83 27.10 26.42
N LEU A 224 2.70 28.04 26.04
CA LEU A 224 4.05 28.18 26.62
C LEU A 224 4.13 29.15 27.80
N LYS A 225 3.03 29.81 28.18
CA LYS A 225 2.98 30.72 29.34
C LYS A 225 2.62 30.05 30.67
N GLY A 226 2.32 28.75 30.67
CA GLY A 226 2.16 27.94 31.88
C GLY A 226 3.42 27.13 32.17
#